data_AF-A0A818JFT0-F1
#
_entry.id   AF-A0A818JFT0-F1
#
_cell.length_a   1.000
_cell.length_b   1.000
_cell.length_c   1.000
_cell.angle_alpha   90.00
_cell.angle_beta   90.00
_cell.angle_gamma   90.00
#
_symmetry.space_group_name_H-M   'P 1'
#
loop_
_entity.id
_entity.type
_entity.pdbx_description
1 polymer ?
#
loop_
_entity_poly.entity_id
_entity_poly.type
_entity_poly.pdbx_seq_one_letter_code
_entity_poly.pdbx_strand_id
1 'polypeptide(L)' 'MIPPQLSLIVKNVDLNLDFEDFCSEIKLLYPSVKNVIRMKNKFQSYIKLVKLELISSSVREELLNG' A
#
# COMPACT_ATOMS: atom_id res chain seq x y z
N MET A 1 -24.23 -7.38 -3.28
CA MET A 1 -22.82 -7.83 -3.22
C MET A 1 -21.92 -6.62 -3.36
N ILE A 2 -20.98 -6.41 -2.44
CA ILE A 2 -19.93 -5.39 -2.59
C ILE A 2 -18.85 -5.97 -3.52
N PRO A 3 -18.37 -5.24 -4.53
CA PRO A 3 -17.33 -5.74 -5.41
C PRO A 3 -16.04 -6.05 -4.64
N PRO A 4 -15.31 -7.12 -5.00
CA PRO A 4 -14.01 -7.41 -4.40
C PRO A 4 -13.08 -6.21 -4.57
N GLN A 5 -12.56 -5.69 -3.45
CA GLN A 5 -11.63 -4.58 -3.48
C GLN A 5 -10.22 -5.10 -3.74
N LEU A 6 -9.61 -4.62 -4.83
CA LEU A 6 -8.23 -4.95 -5.23
C LEU A 6 -7.22 -3.90 -4.73
N SER A 7 -7.60 -3.12 -3.71
CA SER A 7 -6.70 -2.15 -3.12
C SER A 7 -6.88 -2.03 -1.62
N LEU A 8 -5.79 -1.74 -0.94
CA LEU A 8 -5.74 -1.48 0.49
C LEU A 8 -5.13 -0.10 0.74
N ILE A 9 -5.77 0.71 1.60
CA ILE A 9 -5.19 1.97 2.06
C ILE A 9 -4.52 1.70 3.41
N VAL A 10 -3.20 1.80 3.42
CA VAL A 10 -2.41 1.71 4.65
C VAL A 10 -2.24 3.11 5.21
N LYS A 11 -2.61 3.28 6.48
CA LYS A 11 -2.55 4.56 7.19
C LYS A 11 -1.34 4.62 8.11
N ASN A 12 -0.96 5.85 8.48
CA ASN A 12 0.10 6.15 9.44
C ASN A 12 1.46 5.56 9.03
N VAL A 13 1.73 5.53 7.72
CA VAL A 13 3.06 5.20 7.24
C VAL A 13 3.95 6.39 7.53
N ASP A 14 4.94 6.23 8.41
CA ASP A 14 5.95 7.26 8.68
C ASP A 14 7.14 7.02 7.76
N LEU A 15 6.96 7.33 6.48
CA LEU A 15 8.03 7.21 5.48
C LEU A 15 9.03 8.34 5.67
N ASN A 16 9.98 8.11 6.57
CA ASN A 16 11.25 8.85 6.62
C ASN A 16 12.26 8.31 5.59
N LEU A 17 12.07 7.08 5.09
CA LEU A 17 12.86 6.43 4.04
C LEU A 17 12.47 6.91 2.64
N ASP A 18 13.38 6.73 1.67
CA ASP A 18 13.09 6.94 0.26
C ASP A 18 11.88 6.08 -0.15
N PHE A 19 10.94 6.68 -0.89
CA PHE A 19 9.73 6.00 -1.30
C PHE A 19 10.04 4.77 -2.18
N GLU A 20 11.13 4.80 -2.93
CA GLU A 20 11.56 3.68 -3.77
C GLU A 20 12.02 2.47 -2.93
N ASP A 21 12.76 2.70 -1.85
CA ASP A 21 13.19 1.65 -0.93
C ASP A 21 11.98 1.00 -0.26
N PHE A 22 11.03 1.82 0.22
CA PHE A 22 9.77 1.33 0.77
C PHE A 22 8.97 0.50 -0.26
N CYS A 23 8.88 0.96 -1.50
CA CYS A 23 8.21 0.21 -2.56
C CYS A 23 8.86 -1.16 -2.79
N SER A 24 10.20 -1.20 -2.78
CA SER A 24 10.97 -2.42 -2.98
C SER A 24 10.78 -3.41 -1.82
N GLU A 25 10.86 -2.92 -0.58
CA GLU A 25 10.64 -3.73 0.62
C GLU A 25 9.21 -4.32 0.66
N ILE A 26 8.19 -3.49 0.41
CA ILE A 26 6.80 -3.95 0.40
C ILE A 26 6.57 -5.00 -0.69
N LYS A 27 7.14 -4.82 -1.88
CA LYS A 27 7.02 -5.82 -2.96
C LYS A 27 7.79 -7.11 -2.65
N LEU A 28 8.87 -7.03 -1.89
CA LEU A 28 9.64 -8.19 -1.44
C LEU A 28 8.86 -8.99 -0.39
N LEU A 29 8.32 -8.30 0.63
CA LEU A 29 7.53 -8.92 1.71
C LEU A 29 6.17 -9.42 1.20
N TYR A 30 5.58 -8.71 0.24
CA TYR A 30 4.26 -9.00 -0.30
C TYR A 30 4.30 -9.00 -1.85
N PRO A 31 4.76 -10.10 -2.48
CA PRO A 31 4.87 -10.20 -3.95
C PRO A 31 3.56 -10.00 -4.70
N SER A 32 2.44 -10.19 -4.00
CA SER A 32 1.08 -9.99 -4.48
C SER A 32 0.67 -8.51 -4.59
N VAL A 33 1.51 -7.57 -4.13
CA VAL A 33 1.35 -6.14 -4.33
C VAL A 33 1.88 -5.78 -5.72
N LYS A 34 0.97 -5.36 -6.60
CA LYS A 34 1.31 -4.92 -7.96
C LYS A 34 1.90 -3.51 -7.96
N ASN A 35 1.22 -2.58 -7.31
CA ASN A 35 1.62 -1.17 -7.25
C ASN A 35 1.55 -0.63 -5.82
N VAL A 36 2.46 0.30 -5.52
CA VAL A 36 2.46 1.11 -4.30
C VAL A 36 2.30 2.56 -4.74
N ILE A 37 1.24 3.22 -4.29
CA ILE A 37 0.90 4.59 -4.69
C ILE A 37 0.96 5.47 -3.44
N ARG A 38 1.87 6.45 -3.44
CA ARG A 38 1.90 7.48 -2.40
C ARG A 38 0.63 8.34 -2.48
N MET A 39 -0.07 8.46 -1.36
CA MET A 39 -1.21 9.34 -1.24
C MET A 39 -0.79 10.58 -0.45
N LYS A 40 -0.36 11.60 -1.18
CA LYS A 40 0.13 12.88 -0.65
C LYS A 40 -0.48 14.03 -1.42
N ASN A 41 -0.95 15.05 -0.71
CA ASN A 41 -1.36 16.32 -1.31
C ASN A 41 -0.15 17.24 -1.52
N LYS A 42 -0.26 18.20 -2.44
CA LYS A 42 0.80 19.17 -2.78
C LYS A 42 1.36 19.90 -1.55
N PHE A 43 0.53 20.11 -0.52
CA PHE A 43 0.88 20.85 0.70
C PHE A 43 1.38 19.96 1.85
N GLN A 44 1.44 18.64 1.68
CA GLN A 44 1.94 17.73 2.72
C GLN A 44 3.43 17.47 2.49
N SER A 45 4.26 17.79 3.47
CA SER A 45 5.69 17.48 3.42
C SER A 45 5.92 15.96 3.43
N TYR A 46 5.22 15.25 4.32
CA TYR A 46 5.37 13.80 4.56
C TYR A 46 4.23 12.98 3.94
N ILE A 47 4.54 11.74 3.55
CA ILE A 47 3.54 10.76 3.11
C ILE A 47 3.00 10.08 4.36
N LYS A 48 1.69 10.17 4.61
CA LYS A 48 1.03 9.50 5.75
C LYS A 48 0.18 8.29 5.34
N LEU A 49 -0.03 8.14 4.04
CA LEU A 49 -0.95 7.19 3.44
C LEU A 49 -0.32 6.60 2.19
N VAL A 50 -0.45 5.29 2.01
CA VAL A 50 -0.13 4.62 0.75
C VAL A 50 -1.29 3.73 0.34
N LYS A 51 -1.56 3.68 -0.95
CA LYS A 51 -2.48 2.73 -1.54
C LYS A 51 -1.67 1.58 -2.14
N LEU A 52 -1.95 0.37 -1.67
CA LEU A 52 -1.45 -0.86 -2.24
C LEU A 52 -2.49 -1.38 -3.24
N GLU A 53 -2.08 -1.62 -4.48
CA GLU A 53 -2.91 -2.31 -5.46
C GLU A 53 -2.47 -3.77 -5.53
N LEU A 54 -3.44 -4.66 -5.44
CA LEU A 54 -3.24 -6.09 -5.26
C LEU A 54 -3.63 -6.85 -6.52
N ILE A 55 -3.02 -8.02 -6.71
CA ILE A 55 -3.32 -8.88 -7.86
C ILE A 55 -4.65 -9.64 -7.66
N SER A 56 -5.06 -9.88 -6.40
CA SER A 56 -6.33 -10.52 -6.07
C SER A 56 -6.93 -9.99 -4.77
N SER A 57 -8.23 -10.23 -4.55
CA SER A 57 -8.93 -9.88 -3.31
C SER A 57 -8.63 -10.81 -2.14
N SER A 58 -8.22 -12.06 -2.39
CA SER A 58 -7.82 -13.00 -1.32
C SER A 58 -6.62 -12.47 -0.54
N VAL A 59 -5.65 -11.89 -1.23
CA VAL A 59 -4.45 -11.27 -0.65
C VAL A 59 -4.82 -10.07 0.24
N ARG A 60 -5.89 -9.34 -0.11
CA ARG A 60 -6.37 -8.23 0.72
C ARG A 60 -6.84 -8.74 2.08
N GLU A 61 -7.52 -9.88 2.10
CA GLU A 61 -8.03 -10.48 3.33
C GLU A 61 -6.89 -11.00 4.20
N GLU A 62 -5.86 -11.59 3.61
CA GLU A 62 -4.63 -11.99 4.32
C GLU A 62 -3.94 -10.78 4.97
N LEU A 63 -3.78 -9.67 4.23
CA LEU A 63 -3.17 -8.44 4.75
C LEU A 63 -4.00 -7.70 5.81
N LEU A 64 -5.32 -7.93 5.84
CA LEU A 64 -6.22 -7.31 6.83
C LEU A 64 -6.36 -8.14 8.10
N ASN A 65 -6.17 -9.46 8.02
CA ASN A 65 -6.38 -10.40 9.11
C ASN A 65 -5.08 -10.97 9.69
N GLY A 66 -3.93 -10.66 9.08
CA GLY A 66 -2.59 -11.02 9.56
C GLY A 66 -2.08 -10.12 10.67
#